data_AF-A9WNL5-F1
#
_entry.id   AF-A9WNL5-F1
#
_cell.length_a   1.000
_cell.length_b   1.000
_cell.length_c   1.000
_cell.angle_alpha   90.00
_cell.angle_beta   90.00
_cell.angle_gamma   90.00
#
_symmetry.space_group_name_H-M   'P 1'
#
loop_
_entity.id
_entity.type
_entity.pdbx_description
1 polymer ?
#
loop_
_entity_poly.entity_id
_entity_poly.type
_entity_poly.pdbx_seq_one_letter_code
_entity_poly.pdbx_strand_id
1 'polypeptide(L)'
;MLSEGDRVNSPTSSKSGQRTLRSRDHHFRGSLGRFATGVAIVTFDGAGIAEAAGKRHGITVNSFTSVSMELPLVLVSIARSTRSHDELKDRPFTVNILGAEQQGLAMYFAGRPAHEPVWVEG
;
A
#
# COMPACT_ATOMS: atom_id res chain seq x y z
N MET A 1 64.20 15.16 -41.89
CA MET A 1 63.23 16.11 -41.30
C MET A 1 61.88 15.40 -41.31
N LEU A 2 61.48 14.75 -40.21
CA LEU A 2 60.69 15.33 -39.10
C LEU A 2 59.39 15.93 -39.66
N SER A 3 58.17 15.55 -39.29
CA SER A 3 57.66 15.20 -37.97
C SER A 3 56.25 14.57 -38.07
N GLU A 4 55.91 13.87 -36.99
CA GLU A 4 54.67 13.22 -36.58
C GLU A 4 53.36 14.03 -36.67
N GLY A 5 52.25 13.29 -36.67
CA GLY A 5 50.95 13.71 -36.16
C GLY A 5 49.80 13.21 -37.05
N ASP A 6 48.73 12.59 -36.59
CA ASP A 6 48.37 12.03 -35.29
C ASP A 6 47.20 11.06 -35.58
N ARG A 7 47.07 10.00 -34.79
CA ARG A 7 46.08 8.94 -35.01
C ARG A 7 44.69 9.43 -34.62
N VAL A 8 43.77 9.54 -35.56
CA VAL A 8 42.33 9.55 -35.22
C VAL A 8 41.81 8.12 -35.25
N ASN A 9 42.04 7.42 -34.14
CA ASN A 9 41.22 6.27 -33.76
C ASN A 9 39.80 6.78 -33.51
N SER A 10 38.85 6.39 -34.37
CA SER A 10 37.42 6.53 -34.10
C SER A 10 37.06 5.68 -32.87
N PRO A 11 36.54 6.27 -31.77
CA PRO A 11 36.02 5.47 -30.69
C PRO A 11 34.72 4.82 -31.14
N THR A 12 34.74 3.50 -31.35
CA THR A 12 33.54 2.67 -31.27
C THR A 12 32.95 2.87 -29.88
N SER A 13 31.96 3.76 -29.77
CA SER A 13 31.12 3.91 -28.57
C SER A 13 30.35 2.60 -28.39
N SER A 14 30.92 1.72 -27.56
CA SER A 14 30.19 0.60 -27.01
C SER A 14 29.04 1.19 -26.19
N LYS A 15 27.81 1.02 -26.68
CA LYS A 15 26.61 1.22 -25.85
C LYS A 15 26.57 0.10 -24.83
N SER A 16 27.41 0.24 -23.80
CA SER A 16 27.31 -0.49 -22.54
C SER A 16 25.87 -0.34 -22.03
N GLY A 17 25.15 -1.45 -21.97
CA GLY A 17 23.77 -1.51 -21.57
C GLY A 17 23.59 -0.88 -20.18
N GLN A 18 22.93 0.27 -20.13
CA GLN A 18 22.41 0.81 -18.89
C GLN A 18 21.37 -0.18 -18.35
N ARG A 19 21.83 -1.10 -17.50
CA ARG A 19 20.95 -1.87 -16.63
C ARG A 19 20.17 -0.86 -15.79
N THR A 20 18.90 -0.64 -16.11
CA THR A 20 18.02 0.19 -15.29
C THR A 20 17.90 -0.46 -13.91
N LEU A 21 18.76 -0.05 -12.98
CA LEU A 21 18.73 -0.52 -11.60
C LEU A 21 17.43 0.01 -10.98
N ARG A 22 16.59 -0.89 -10.45
CA ARG A 22 15.37 -0.49 -9.75
C ARG A 22 15.74 0.30 -8.49
N SER A 23 14.86 1.20 -8.05
CA SER A 23 15.11 2.01 -6.85
C SER A 23 15.24 1.14 -5.59
N ARG A 24 15.94 1.67 -4.57
CA ARG A 24 16.04 1.01 -3.26
C ARG A 24 14.67 0.71 -2.67
N ASP A 25 13.72 1.63 -2.81
CA ASP A 25 12.35 1.47 -2.30
C ASP A 25 11.62 0.33 -3.00
N HIS A 26 11.83 0.17 -4.31
CA HIS A 26 11.32 -0.98 -5.05
C HIS A 26 11.88 -2.29 -4.49
N HIS A 27 13.20 -2.37 -4.26
CA HIS A 27 13.81 -3.57 -3.68
C HIS A 27 13.30 -3.87 -2.27
N PHE A 28 13.19 -2.85 -1.42
CA PHE A 28 12.67 -2.99 -0.07
C PHE A 28 11.22 -3.49 -0.08
N ARG A 29 10.33 -2.87 -0.87
CA ARG A 29 8.94 -3.32 -1.02
C ARG A 29 8.85 -4.75 -1.58
N GLY A 30 9.70 -5.08 -2.55
CA GLY A 30 9.79 -6.43 -3.11
C GLY A 30 10.19 -7.47 -2.06
N SER A 31 11.16 -7.15 -1.19
CA SER A 31 11.56 -8.02 -0.08
C SER A 31 10.43 -8.22 0.94
N LEU A 32 9.72 -7.15 1.32
CA LEU A 32 8.57 -7.24 2.24
C LEU A 32 7.43 -8.08 1.65
N GLY A 33 7.19 -7.98 0.35
CA GLY A 33 6.15 -8.76 -0.35
C GLY A 33 6.40 -10.27 -0.38
N ARG A 34 7.57 -10.75 0.03
CA ARG A 34 7.86 -12.19 0.16
C ARG A 34 7.24 -12.81 1.41
N PHE A 35 6.87 -12.00 2.39
CA PHE A 35 6.17 -12.47 3.57
C PHE A 35 4.66 -12.47 3.30
N ALA A 36 4.08 -13.65 3.12
CA ALA A 36 2.66 -13.79 2.84
C ALA A 36 1.82 -13.37 4.06
N THR A 37 0.77 -12.58 3.81
CA THR A 37 -0.21 -12.19 4.82
C THR A 37 -1.63 -12.36 4.27
N GLY A 38 -2.60 -12.42 5.18
CA GLY A 38 -4.00 -12.21 4.81
C GLY A 38 -4.27 -10.76 4.40
N VAL A 39 -5.47 -10.50 3.91
CA VAL A 39 -5.96 -9.14 3.62
C VAL A 39 -7.08 -8.81 4.58
N ALA A 40 -7.06 -7.59 5.10
CA ALA A 40 -8.11 -7.07 5.95
C ALA A 40 -8.57 -5.69 5.49
N ILE A 41 -9.77 -5.28 5.89
CA ILE A 41 -10.26 -3.92 5.75
C ILE A 41 -10.48 -3.35 7.14
N VAL A 42 -9.87 -2.19 7.41
CA VAL A 42 -10.18 -1.38 8.58
C VAL A 42 -11.32 -0.44 8.21
N THR A 43 -12.46 -0.55 8.90
CA THR A 43 -13.64 0.32 8.70
C THR A 43 -13.88 1.20 9.92
N PHE A 44 -14.39 2.41 9.70
CA PHE A 44 -14.68 3.37 10.77
C PHE A 44 -15.68 4.42 10.28
N ASP A 45 -16.36 5.08 11.23
CA ASP A 45 -17.32 6.14 10.93
C ASP A 45 -16.64 7.50 10.82
N GLY A 46 -17.00 8.23 9.77
CA GLY A 46 -16.50 9.57 9.46
C GLY A 46 -17.00 10.65 10.42
N ALA A 47 -16.36 11.82 10.39
CA ALA A 47 -16.79 12.97 11.16
C ALA A 47 -17.98 13.67 10.47
N GLY A 48 -19.20 13.52 10.99
CA GLY A 48 -20.35 14.27 10.48
C GLY A 48 -21.70 13.83 11.06
N ILE A 49 -22.61 14.79 11.22
CA ILE A 49 -24.03 14.62 11.60
C ILE A 49 -24.98 14.65 10.39
N ALA A 50 -24.42 14.74 9.17
CA ALA A 50 -25.22 14.72 7.96
C ALA A 50 -25.52 13.26 7.58
N GLU A 51 -26.81 12.93 7.72
CA GLU A 51 -27.46 11.61 7.57
C GLU A 51 -27.31 10.72 8.80
N ALA A 52 -28.42 10.10 9.21
CA ALA A 52 -28.62 9.40 10.49
C ALA A 52 -27.68 8.19 10.73
N ALA A 53 -26.75 7.93 9.82
CA ALA A 53 -25.57 7.09 9.99
C ALA A 53 -24.41 7.85 9.33
N GLY A 54 -23.44 8.32 10.12
CA GLY A 54 -22.29 9.07 9.59
C GLY A 54 -21.63 8.33 8.42
N LYS A 55 -21.09 9.09 7.46
CA LYS A 55 -20.40 8.53 6.29
C LYS A 55 -19.40 7.44 6.72
N ARG A 56 -19.52 6.23 6.17
CA ARG A 56 -18.61 5.12 6.49
C ARG A 56 -17.38 5.14 5.62
N HIS A 57 -16.22 4.89 6.24
CA HIS A 57 -14.93 4.86 5.58
C HIS A 57 -14.30 3.48 5.76
N GLY A 58 -13.39 3.14 4.84
CA GLY A 58 -12.58 1.95 5.00
C GLY A 58 -11.26 2.04 4.25
N ILE A 59 -10.31 1.22 4.67
CA ILE A 59 -9.00 1.10 4.04
C ILE A 59 -8.53 -0.35 4.04
N THR A 60 -8.08 -0.82 2.88
CA THR A 60 -7.47 -2.15 2.75
C THR A 60 -6.07 -2.15 3.34
N VAL A 61 -5.79 -3.11 4.22
CA VAL A 61 -4.51 -3.30 4.88
C VAL A 61 -4.08 -4.76 4.81
N ASN A 62 -2.77 -4.99 4.76
CA ASN A 62 -2.17 -6.32 4.89
C ASN A 62 -1.14 -6.37 6.03
N SER A 63 -1.10 -5.34 6.87
CA SER A 63 -0.17 -5.16 8.00
C SER A 63 -0.81 -5.54 9.35
N PHE A 64 -1.93 -6.27 9.33
CA PHE A 64 -2.62 -6.68 10.54
C PHE A 64 -1.75 -7.65 11.35
N THR A 65 -1.70 -7.48 12.67
CA THR A 65 -0.95 -8.36 13.57
C THR A 65 -1.66 -8.47 14.90
N SER A 66 -1.79 -9.71 15.41
CA SER A 66 -2.23 -9.96 16.79
C SER A 66 -1.07 -9.67 17.75
N VAL A 67 -1.33 -8.92 18.82
CA VAL A 67 -0.28 -8.44 19.74
C VAL A 67 -0.37 -9.09 21.11
N SER A 68 -1.57 -9.16 21.70
CA SER A 68 -1.77 -9.72 23.04
C SER A 68 -3.17 -10.30 23.21
N MET A 69 -3.29 -11.28 24.12
CA MET A 69 -4.55 -11.94 24.48
C MET A 69 -4.98 -11.65 25.93
N GLU A 70 -4.04 -11.38 26.84
CA GLU A 70 -4.34 -11.04 28.24
C GLU A 70 -5.04 -9.66 28.34
N LEU A 71 -4.69 -8.78 27.42
CA LEU A 71 -5.52 -7.67 26.97
C LEU A 71 -5.64 -7.85 25.45
N PRO A 72 -6.84 -8.15 24.91
CA PRO A 72 -7.01 -8.39 23.47
C PRO A 72 -6.58 -7.18 22.66
N LEU A 73 -5.38 -7.26 22.07
CA LEU A 73 -4.75 -6.17 21.34
C LEU A 73 -4.34 -6.62 19.95
N VAL A 74 -4.62 -5.75 18.98
CA VAL A 74 -4.21 -5.91 17.59
C VAL A 74 -3.52 -4.64 17.11
N LEU A 75 -2.70 -4.77 16.07
CA LEU A 75 -2.00 -3.67 15.42
C LEU A 75 -2.31 -3.64 13.93
N VAL A 76 -2.56 -2.44 13.42
CA VAL A 76 -2.60 -2.13 11.99
C VAL A 76 -1.76 -0.88 11.75
N SER A 77 -1.03 -0.84 10.63
CA SER A 77 -0.18 0.30 10.27
C SER A 77 -0.82 1.06 9.11
N ILE A 78 -1.24 2.30 9.36
CA ILE A 78 -1.86 3.15 8.35
C ILE A 78 -0.82 4.15 7.84
N ALA A 79 -0.69 4.25 6.50
CA ALA A 79 0.23 5.20 5.90
C ALA A 79 -0.24 6.64 6.14
N ARG A 80 0.65 7.49 6.67
CA ARG A 80 0.41 8.92 6.93
C ARG A 80 -0.01 9.73 5.71
N SER A 81 0.29 9.25 4.51
CA SER A 81 -0.11 9.89 3.25
C SER A 81 -1.58 9.63 2.87
N THR A 82 -2.29 8.77 3.61
CA THR A 82 -3.69 8.45 3.33
C THR A 82 -4.61 9.36 4.13
N ARG A 83 -5.71 9.79 3.52
CA ARG A 83 -6.77 10.56 4.22
C ARG A 83 -7.31 9.81 5.44
N SER A 84 -7.37 8.48 5.36
CA SER A 84 -7.81 7.62 6.46
C SER A 84 -6.95 7.74 7.71
N HIS A 85 -5.66 8.09 7.61
CA HIS A 85 -4.80 8.29 8.78
C HIS A 85 -5.36 9.36 9.72
N ASP A 86 -5.70 10.52 9.16
CA ASP A 86 -6.17 11.65 9.96
C ASP A 86 -7.63 11.48 10.39
N GLU A 87 -8.47 10.87 9.53
CA GLU A 87 -9.88 10.63 9.87
C GLU A 87 -10.05 9.56 10.94
N LEU A 88 -9.23 8.50 10.95
CA LEU A 88 -9.32 7.40 11.90
C LEU A 88 -8.76 7.76 13.30
N LYS A 89 -7.97 8.83 13.40
CA LYS A 89 -7.29 9.19 14.65
C LYS A 89 -8.31 9.36 15.80
N ASP A 90 -8.03 8.68 16.91
CA ASP A 90 -8.85 8.69 18.14
C ASP A 90 -10.30 8.23 17.93
N ARG A 91 -10.53 7.32 16.96
CA ARG A 91 -11.86 6.74 16.68
C ARG A 91 -11.92 5.23 16.88
N PRO A 92 -13.10 4.69 17.24
CA PRO A 92 -13.39 3.27 17.10
C PRO A 92 -13.24 2.82 15.65
N PHE A 93 -12.81 1.57 15.47
CA PHE A 93 -12.71 0.93 14.17
C PHE A 93 -12.99 -0.56 14.28
N THR A 94 -13.29 -1.17 13.13
CA THR A 94 -13.49 -2.61 12.98
C THR A 94 -12.45 -3.17 12.00
N VAL A 95 -11.90 -4.35 12.31
CA VAL A 95 -11.03 -5.10 11.40
C VAL A 95 -11.82 -6.24 10.78
N ASN A 96 -11.98 -6.21 9.47
CA ASN A 96 -12.68 -7.22 8.69
C ASN A 96 -11.65 -8.09 7.96
N ILE A 97 -11.49 -9.35 8.36
CA ILE A 97 -10.58 -10.29 7.69
C ILE A 97 -11.29 -10.87 6.47
N LEU A 98 -10.65 -10.83 5.30
CA LEU A 98 -11.30 -11.17 4.03
C LEU A 98 -11.04 -12.60 3.56
N GLY A 99 -12.06 -13.20 2.96
CA GLY A 99 -11.96 -14.40 2.13
C GLY A 99 -11.43 -14.10 0.72
N ALA A 100 -11.00 -15.14 0.00
CA ALA A 100 -10.43 -15.02 -1.34
C ALA A 100 -11.43 -14.47 -2.37
N GLU A 101 -12.70 -14.80 -2.21
CA GLU A 101 -13.82 -14.32 -3.01
C GLU A 101 -14.08 -12.82 -2.88
N GLN A 102 -13.59 -12.18 -1.81
CA GLN A 102 -13.79 -10.76 -1.53
C GLN A 102 -12.70 -9.86 -2.13
N GLN A 103 -11.98 -10.33 -3.15
CA GLN A 103 -10.97 -9.53 -3.85
C GLN A 103 -11.53 -8.20 -4.37
N GLY A 104 -12.76 -8.19 -4.90
CA GLY A 104 -13.39 -6.96 -5.38
C GLY A 104 -13.55 -5.90 -4.27
N LEU A 105 -13.91 -6.35 -3.07
CA LEU A 105 -14.04 -5.50 -1.88
C LEU A 105 -12.68 -4.96 -1.43
N ALA A 106 -11.66 -5.82 -1.41
CA ALA A 106 -10.28 -5.42 -1.10
C ALA A 106 -9.78 -4.35 -2.07
N MET A 107 -10.08 -4.47 -3.37
CA MET A 107 -9.67 -3.49 -4.38
C MET A 107 -10.44 -2.16 -4.25
N TYR A 108 -11.73 -2.21 -3.89
CA TYR A 108 -12.54 -1.03 -3.64
C TYR A 108 -11.90 -0.13 -2.56
N PHE A 109 -11.61 -0.69 -1.39
CA PHE A 109 -11.01 0.03 -0.27
C PHE A 109 -9.48 0.25 -0.42
N ALA A 110 -8.86 -0.30 -1.47
CA ALA A 110 -7.51 0.06 -1.90
C ALA A 110 -7.48 1.23 -2.91
N GLY A 111 -8.62 1.90 -3.13
CA GLY A 111 -8.73 3.06 -4.03
C GLY A 111 -9.00 2.70 -5.49
N ARG A 112 -9.50 1.49 -5.77
CA ARG A 112 -9.96 1.07 -7.10
C ARG A 112 -11.44 0.66 -7.04
N PRO A 113 -12.36 1.64 -6.86
CA PRO A 113 -13.78 1.34 -6.72
C PRO A 113 -14.35 0.77 -8.02
N ALA A 114 -15.12 -0.32 -7.88
CA ALA A 114 -15.88 -0.93 -8.98
C ALA A 114 -17.37 -1.01 -8.66
N HIS A 115 -17.72 -1.60 -7.51
CA HIS A 115 -19.09 -1.67 -7.00
C HIS A 115 -19.10 -1.19 -5.55
N GLU A 116 -20.13 -0.43 -5.19
CA GLU A 116 -20.29 0.05 -3.81
C GLU A 116 -20.52 -1.13 -2.86
N PRO A 117 -19.83 -1.18 -1.70
CA PRO A 117 -19.97 -2.27 -0.76
C PRO A 117 -21.31 -2.19 -0.02
N VAL A 118 -21.91 -3.36 0.21
CA VAL A 118 -23.06 -3.49 1.11
C VAL A 118 -22.55 -3.46 2.55
N TRP A 119 -23.04 -2.51 3.34
CA TRP A 119 -22.74 -2.42 4.76
C TRP A 119 -23.68 -3.31 5.56
N VAL A 120 -23.12 -4.13 6.44
CA VAL A 120 -23.85 -5.02 7.34
C VAL A 120 -23.41 -4.70 8.77
N GLU A 121 -24.37 -4.64 9.69
CA GLU A 121 -24.07 -4.48 11.12
C GLU A 121 -23.52 -5.80 11.68
N GLY A 122 -22.49 -5.70 12.52
CA GLY A 122 -21.82 -6.82 13.19
C GLY A 122 -22.14 -6.87 14.68
#